data_AF-A0A9P5QDD6-F1
#
_entry.id   AF-A0A9P5QDD6-F1
#
_cell.length_a   1.000
_cell.length_b   1.000
_cell.length_c   1.000
_cell.angle_alpha   90.00
_cell.angle_beta   90.00
_cell.angle_gamma   90.00
#
_symmetry.space_group_name_H-M   'P 1'
#
loop_
_entity.id
_entity.type
_entity.pdbx_description
1 polymer ?
#
loop_
_entity_poly.entity_id
_entity_poly.type
_entity_poly.pdbx_seq_one_letter_code
_entity_poly.pdbx_strand_id
1 'polypeptide(L)'
;LTIFVVNHRRSGSVVEVLEYTIGDNVVQYKETIKHDLIRTPNDIIALGPRSFYVSNDHLHISGFKRFIEENLRRPWSNVIYYSPENTFVAFDRVISANGMAANKDHSVIFLSACYGGAVHILKPHEDFTLEQQDYIKLDFFNDNPSYDPATGDFFITGHVQPLKMVHDVHTPGKSVVGPSKVIKFHKNPETLAGAPRYLIDTVLVDDGHLISTGTVAAIDRKRGVMLVGTAVSDRGLVRCPIPQGA
;
A
#
# COMPACT_ATOMS: atom_id res chain seq x y z
N LEU A 1 -6.64 20.98 -3.35
CA LEU A 1 -6.41 19.51 -3.37
C LEU A 1 -7.27 18.90 -2.27
N THR A 2 -7.98 17.82 -2.55
CA THR A 2 -8.64 17.00 -1.53
C THR A 2 -7.69 15.88 -1.11
N ILE A 3 -7.51 15.69 0.19
CA ILE A 3 -6.63 14.68 0.76
C ILE A 3 -7.48 13.77 1.64
N PHE A 4 -7.44 12.47 1.38
CA PHE A 4 -8.02 11.46 2.25
C PHE A 4 -6.94 10.90 3.15
N VAL A 5 -7.22 10.80 4.45
CA VAL A 5 -6.26 10.31 5.44
C VAL A 5 -6.90 9.22 6.26
N VAL A 6 -6.30 8.02 6.24
CA VAL A 6 -6.63 6.98 7.21
C VAL A 6 -6.23 7.45 8.61
N ASN A 7 -7.17 7.46 9.55
CA ASN A 7 -6.92 7.87 10.92
C ASN A 7 -7.41 6.83 11.92
N HIS A 8 -6.47 6.21 12.63
CA HIS A 8 -6.74 5.25 13.71
C HIS A 8 -6.95 5.96 15.04
N ARG A 9 -8.13 6.58 15.21
CA ARG A 9 -8.51 7.23 16.48
C ARG A 9 -8.69 6.18 17.59
N ARG A 10 -8.57 6.61 18.85
CA ARG A 10 -8.89 5.77 20.02
C ARG A 10 -10.33 5.23 20.00
N SER A 11 -11.24 5.96 19.36
CA SER A 11 -12.66 5.61 19.20
C SER A 11 -12.96 4.72 17.99
N GLY A 12 -11.92 4.27 17.27
CA GLY A 12 -12.03 3.49 16.05
C GLY A 12 -11.49 4.23 14.83
N SER A 13 -11.12 3.44 13.82
CA SER A 13 -10.56 3.92 12.56
C SER A 13 -11.60 4.64 11.70
N VAL A 14 -11.17 5.70 11.02
CA VAL A 14 -11.99 6.51 10.12
C VAL A 14 -11.15 6.98 8.92
N VAL A 15 -11.80 7.56 7.92
CA VAL A 15 -11.14 8.33 6.86
C VAL A 15 -11.44 9.80 7.09
N GLU A 16 -10.42 10.63 7.23
CA GLU A 16 -10.54 12.08 7.28
C GLU A 16 -10.47 12.66 5.88
N VAL A 17 -11.31 13.65 5.60
CA VAL A 17 -11.24 14.45 4.38
C VAL A 17 -10.68 15.82 4.75
N LEU A 18 -9.57 16.16 4.12
CA LEU A 18 -8.89 17.45 4.28
C LEU A 18 -8.85 18.18 2.94
N GLU A 19 -8.82 19.50 2.98
CA GLU A 19 -8.46 20.33 1.83
C GLU A 19 -7.14 21.05 2.07
N TYR A 20 -6.37 21.12 1.00
CA TYR A 20 -5.11 21.85 0.97
C TYR A 20 -5.03 22.73 -0.27
N THR A 21 -4.71 24.01 -0.08
CA THR A 21 -4.37 24.93 -1.16
C THR A 21 -2.85 24.99 -1.27
N ILE A 22 -2.32 24.79 -2.47
CA ILE A 22 -0.87 24.77 -2.70
C ILE A 22 -0.28 26.13 -2.29
N GLY A 23 0.72 26.10 -1.40
CA GLY A 23 1.36 27.30 -0.85
C GLY A 23 0.88 27.67 0.54
N ASP A 24 -0.22 27.09 1.02
CA ASP A 24 -0.66 27.26 2.40
C ASP A 24 0.23 26.48 3.36
N ASN A 25 0.27 26.93 4.62
CA ASN A 25 0.94 26.24 5.73
C ASN A 25 -0.03 25.41 6.59
N VAL A 26 -1.29 25.32 6.19
CA VAL A 26 -2.35 24.61 6.93
C VAL A 26 -3.13 23.71 6.00
N VAL A 27 -3.58 22.57 6.55
CA VAL A 27 -4.61 21.73 5.93
C VAL A 27 -5.93 21.97 6.65
N GLN A 28 -7.01 22.14 5.89
CA GLN A 28 -8.33 22.36 6.45
C GLN A 28 -9.07 21.04 6.59
N TYR A 29 -9.44 20.69 7.83
CA TYR A 29 -10.37 19.59 8.07
C TYR A 29 -11.75 19.89 7.47
N LYS A 30 -12.35 18.91 6.79
CA LYS A 30 -13.69 19.02 6.20
C LYS A 30 -14.70 18.06 6.82
N GLU A 31 -14.43 16.77 6.75
CA GLU A 31 -15.35 15.76 7.27
C GLU A 31 -14.62 14.51 7.75
N THR A 32 -15.31 13.76 8.61
CA THR A 32 -14.91 12.41 9.03
C THR A 32 -15.86 11.42 8.38
N ILE A 33 -15.31 10.48 7.62
CA ILE A 33 -16.05 9.36 7.03
C ILE A 33 -15.86 8.13 7.92
N LYS A 34 -16.98 7.61 8.41
CA LYS A 34 -17.04 6.37 9.18
C LYS A 34 -18.15 5.50 8.60
N HIS A 35 -17.84 4.24 8.34
CA HIS A 35 -18.80 3.29 7.77
C HIS A 35 -18.56 1.89 8.33
N ASP A 36 -19.61 1.10 8.51
CA ASP A 36 -19.52 -0.24 9.12
C ASP A 36 -18.67 -1.22 8.32
N LEU A 37 -18.57 -1.01 7.00
CA LEU A 37 -17.67 -1.78 6.12
C LEU A 37 -16.21 -1.33 6.19
N ILE A 38 -15.90 -0.13 6.68
CA ILE A 38 -14.53 0.41 6.76
C ILE A 38 -14.04 0.26 8.22
N ARG A 39 -13.50 -0.91 8.56
CA ARG A 39 -13.21 -1.30 9.94
C ARG A 39 -11.74 -1.18 10.30
N THR A 40 -10.88 -1.52 9.36
CA THR A 40 -9.42 -1.58 9.50
C THR A 40 -8.76 -0.92 8.28
N PRO A 41 -9.19 0.30 7.91
CA PRO A 41 -8.66 1.00 6.73
C PRO A 41 -7.13 1.07 6.79
N ASN A 42 -6.46 0.79 5.68
CA ASN A 42 -5.01 0.82 5.60
C ASN A 42 -4.53 1.86 4.58
N ASP A 43 -5.02 1.78 3.35
CA ASP A 43 -4.66 2.72 2.29
C ASP A 43 -5.85 3.05 1.37
N ILE A 44 -5.74 4.14 0.60
CA ILE A 44 -6.84 4.74 -0.14
C ILE A 44 -6.42 5.09 -1.58
N ILE A 45 -7.27 4.73 -2.55
CA ILE A 45 -7.24 5.32 -3.90
C ILE A 45 -8.42 6.27 -4.04
N ALA A 46 -8.14 7.57 -4.10
CA ALA A 46 -9.15 8.59 -4.38
C ALA A 46 -9.66 8.46 -5.82
N LEU A 47 -10.97 8.41 -6.01
CA LEU A 47 -11.62 8.39 -7.34
C LEU A 47 -12.30 9.73 -7.67
N GLY A 48 -12.53 10.56 -6.66
CA GLY A 48 -13.14 11.86 -6.79
C GLY A 48 -13.14 12.60 -5.45
N PRO A 49 -13.91 13.71 -5.33
CA PRO A 49 -13.94 14.52 -4.11
C PRO A 49 -14.51 13.79 -2.89
N ARG A 50 -15.36 12.77 -3.10
CA ARG A 50 -16.04 12.02 -2.03
C ARG A 50 -16.17 10.52 -2.31
N SER A 51 -15.45 10.00 -3.30
CA SER A 51 -15.45 8.58 -3.62
C SER A 51 -14.02 8.03 -3.66
N PHE A 52 -13.86 6.81 -3.17
CA PHE A 52 -12.56 6.16 -3.09
C PHE A 52 -12.68 4.64 -2.92
N TYR A 53 -11.60 3.95 -3.25
CA TYR A 53 -11.34 2.61 -2.72
C TYR A 53 -10.55 2.72 -1.41
N VAL A 54 -10.87 1.89 -0.43
CA VAL A 54 -10.10 1.74 0.80
C VAL A 54 -9.86 0.28 1.10
N SER A 55 -8.61 -0.09 1.36
CA SER A 55 -8.27 -1.45 1.81
C SER A 55 -8.58 -1.59 3.29
N ASN A 56 -9.26 -2.65 3.69
CA ASN A 56 -9.29 -3.11 5.08
C ASN A 56 -8.23 -4.17 5.25
N ASP A 57 -7.19 -3.91 6.03
CA ASP A 57 -6.09 -4.85 6.17
C ASP A 57 -6.47 -6.12 6.92
N HIS A 58 -7.54 -6.11 7.72
CA HIS A 58 -7.97 -7.27 8.49
C HIS A 58 -9.47 -7.31 8.76
N LEU A 59 -10.05 -8.49 8.92
CA LEU A 59 -11.41 -8.66 9.41
C LEU A 59 -11.51 -8.43 10.93
N HIS A 60 -10.48 -8.86 11.67
CA HIS A 60 -10.43 -8.75 13.12
C HIS A 60 -9.53 -7.60 13.57
N ILE A 61 -10.01 -6.77 14.50
CA ILE A 61 -9.27 -5.58 14.97
C ILE A 61 -8.12 -5.99 15.89
N SER A 62 -8.34 -6.95 16.81
CA SER A 62 -7.36 -7.34 17.81
C SER A 62 -7.66 -8.74 18.41
N GLY A 63 -6.77 -9.20 19.29
CA GLY A 63 -6.95 -10.42 20.07
C GLY A 63 -6.65 -11.71 19.30
N PHE A 64 -7.10 -12.84 19.84
CA PHE A 64 -6.74 -14.17 19.34
C PHE A 64 -7.17 -14.41 17.89
N LYS A 65 -8.34 -13.92 17.47
CA LYS A 65 -8.79 -14.07 16.07
C LYS A 65 -7.91 -13.30 15.09
N ARG A 66 -7.45 -12.09 15.47
CA ARG A 66 -6.49 -11.30 14.71
C ARG A 66 -5.14 -12.03 14.61
N PHE A 67 -4.66 -12.58 15.73
CA PHE A 67 -3.46 -13.42 15.72
C PHE A 67 -3.56 -14.60 14.74
N ILE A 68 -4.70 -15.31 14.73
CA ILE A 68 -4.95 -16.43 13.81
C ILE A 68 -5.01 -15.96 12.35
N GLU A 69 -5.72 -14.87 12.09
CA GLU A 69 -5.83 -14.25 10.77
C GLU A 69 -4.43 -13.97 10.18
N GLU A 70 -3.57 -13.34 10.97
CA GLU A 70 -2.22 -12.95 10.59
C GLU A 70 -1.29 -14.16 10.40
N ASN A 71 -1.18 -15.03 11.42
CA ASN A 71 -0.21 -16.12 11.42
C ASN A 71 -0.57 -17.25 10.45
N LEU A 72 -1.87 -17.50 10.25
CA LEU A 72 -2.33 -18.47 9.25
C LEU A 72 -2.59 -17.83 7.89
N ARG A 73 -2.25 -16.54 7.71
CA ARG A 73 -2.36 -15.80 6.45
C ARG A 73 -3.75 -15.96 5.82
N ARG A 74 -4.79 -15.78 6.64
CA ARG A 74 -6.17 -15.99 6.20
C ARG A 74 -6.58 -14.87 5.24
N PRO A 75 -7.17 -15.19 4.08
CA PRO A 75 -7.61 -14.20 3.11
C PRO A 75 -8.96 -13.62 3.53
N TRP A 76 -9.00 -12.86 4.62
CA TRP A 76 -10.22 -12.28 5.19
C TRP A 76 -10.32 -10.76 5.00
N SER A 77 -9.21 -10.14 4.59
CA SER A 77 -9.11 -8.73 4.22
C SER A 77 -9.81 -8.46 2.89
N ASN A 78 -10.15 -7.19 2.64
CA ASN A 78 -10.92 -6.78 1.46
C ASN A 78 -10.63 -5.33 1.05
N VAL A 79 -11.17 -4.92 -0.09
CA VAL A 79 -11.22 -3.53 -0.55
C VAL A 79 -12.67 -3.10 -0.61
N ILE A 80 -12.96 -1.93 -0.05
CA ILE A 80 -14.27 -1.31 -0.03
C ILE A 80 -14.28 -0.17 -1.03
N TYR A 81 -15.30 -0.13 -1.89
CA TYR A 81 -15.66 1.10 -2.58
C TYR A 81 -16.56 1.92 -1.67
N TYR A 82 -16.24 3.20 -1.53
CA TYR A 82 -17.04 4.17 -0.78
C TYR A 82 -17.50 5.31 -1.68
N SER A 83 -18.76 5.68 -1.53
CA SER A 83 -19.35 6.96 -1.86
C SER A 83 -20.48 7.25 -0.87
N PRO A 84 -20.94 8.51 -0.74
CA PRO A 84 -22.05 8.83 0.15
C PRO A 84 -23.34 8.06 -0.18
N GLU A 85 -23.57 7.73 -1.44
CA GLU A 85 -24.79 7.08 -1.93
C GLU A 85 -24.69 5.55 -1.92
N ASN A 86 -23.49 5.01 -2.14
CA ASN A 86 -23.28 3.57 -2.26
C ASN A 86 -21.92 3.15 -1.68
N THR A 87 -21.92 2.15 -0.81
CA THR A 87 -20.70 1.60 -0.20
C THR A 87 -20.80 0.08 -0.14
N PHE A 88 -19.82 -0.62 -0.70
CA PHE A 88 -19.83 -2.08 -0.80
C PHE A 88 -18.41 -2.66 -0.93
N VAL A 89 -18.31 -3.99 -0.79
CA VAL A 89 -17.05 -4.72 -0.97
C VAL A 89 -16.74 -4.80 -2.46
N ALA A 90 -15.70 -4.11 -2.91
CA ALA A 90 -15.28 -4.07 -4.31
C ALA A 90 -14.35 -5.23 -4.69
N PHE A 91 -13.59 -5.74 -3.72
CA PHE A 91 -12.73 -6.92 -3.86
C PHE A 91 -12.59 -7.63 -2.53
N ASP A 92 -12.53 -8.96 -2.50
CA ASP A 92 -12.42 -9.74 -1.27
C ASP A 92 -11.30 -10.78 -1.33
N ARG A 93 -11.16 -11.55 -0.24
CA ARG A 93 -10.22 -12.68 -0.14
C ARG A 93 -8.76 -12.30 -0.34
N VAL A 94 -8.35 -11.18 0.23
CA VAL A 94 -6.97 -10.71 0.22
C VAL A 94 -6.28 -11.13 1.51
N ILE A 95 -5.03 -11.59 1.42
CA ILE A 95 -4.21 -11.86 2.58
C ILE A 95 -3.55 -10.54 3.01
N SER A 96 -4.12 -9.87 4.01
CA SER A 96 -3.65 -8.58 4.51
C SER A 96 -3.61 -7.50 3.41
N ALA A 97 -4.80 -7.03 3.01
CA ALA A 97 -4.96 -5.96 2.02
C ALA A 97 -4.35 -4.66 2.57
N ASN A 98 -3.19 -4.29 2.06
CA ASN A 98 -2.38 -3.20 2.59
C ASN A 98 -2.44 -2.01 1.61
N GLY A 99 -1.29 -1.50 1.18
CA GLY A 99 -1.23 -0.39 0.25
C GLY A 99 -1.80 -0.66 -1.14
N MET A 100 -2.23 0.43 -1.78
CA MET A 100 -2.78 0.45 -3.13
C MET A 100 -2.25 1.61 -3.96
N ALA A 101 -2.05 1.37 -5.26
CA ALA A 101 -1.73 2.44 -6.21
C ALA A 101 -2.45 2.20 -7.53
N ALA A 102 -3.02 3.27 -8.08
CA ALA A 102 -3.58 3.27 -9.43
C ALA A 102 -2.58 3.86 -10.42
N ASN A 103 -2.65 3.40 -11.67
CA ASN A 103 -1.99 4.12 -12.77
C ASN A 103 -2.74 5.42 -13.10
N LYS A 104 -2.17 6.25 -13.98
CA LYS A 104 -2.66 7.61 -14.29
C LYS A 104 -4.15 7.71 -14.63
N ASP A 105 -4.69 6.72 -15.34
CA ASP A 105 -6.09 6.69 -15.81
C ASP A 105 -6.99 5.76 -14.97
N HIS A 106 -6.46 5.22 -13.88
CA HIS A 106 -7.14 4.31 -12.96
C HIS A 106 -7.64 3.01 -13.63
N SER A 107 -7.13 2.65 -14.80
CA SER A 107 -7.47 1.38 -15.46
C SER A 107 -6.82 0.16 -14.81
N VAL A 108 -5.77 0.36 -14.00
CA VAL A 108 -5.05 -0.70 -13.28
C VAL A 108 -4.78 -0.25 -11.85
N ILE A 109 -5.06 -1.13 -10.90
CA ILE A 109 -4.75 -0.97 -9.47
C ILE A 109 -3.79 -2.08 -9.04
N PHE A 110 -2.69 -1.69 -8.40
CA PHE A 110 -1.81 -2.58 -7.67
C PHE A 110 -2.28 -2.61 -6.22
N LEU A 111 -2.64 -3.78 -5.71
CA LEU A 111 -3.00 -4.00 -4.31
C LEU A 111 -2.01 -4.97 -3.67
N SER A 112 -1.35 -4.52 -2.61
CA SER A 112 -0.46 -5.36 -1.83
C SER A 112 -1.23 -6.34 -0.93
N ALA A 113 -0.89 -7.62 -1.03
CA ALA A 113 -1.24 -8.66 -0.06
C ALA A 113 -0.05 -8.89 0.87
N CYS A 114 0.12 -8.02 1.88
CA CYS A 114 1.37 -7.87 2.62
C CYS A 114 1.87 -9.19 3.23
N TYR A 115 1.03 -9.84 4.04
CA TYR A 115 1.40 -11.14 4.65
C TYR A 115 1.33 -12.31 3.66
N GLY A 116 0.69 -12.09 2.50
CA GLY A 116 0.74 -13.01 1.37
C GLY A 116 2.10 -12.99 0.66
N GLY A 117 2.88 -11.91 0.82
CA GLY A 117 4.08 -11.65 0.03
C GLY A 117 3.74 -11.64 -1.46
N ALA A 118 2.75 -10.84 -1.85
CA ALA A 118 2.25 -10.83 -3.22
C ALA A 118 1.55 -9.51 -3.56
N VAL A 119 1.30 -9.32 -4.85
CA VAL A 119 0.54 -8.19 -5.39
C VAL A 119 -0.60 -8.71 -6.24
N HIS A 120 -1.81 -8.24 -5.97
CA HIS A 120 -2.94 -8.37 -6.87
C HIS A 120 -2.91 -7.25 -7.90
N ILE A 121 -3.01 -7.59 -9.18
CA ILE A 121 -3.22 -6.63 -10.25
C ILE A 121 -4.71 -6.62 -10.57
N LEU A 122 -5.36 -5.51 -10.27
CA LEU A 122 -6.81 -5.37 -10.34
C LEU A 122 -7.20 -4.41 -11.47
N LYS A 123 -8.33 -4.70 -12.11
CA LYS A 123 -8.97 -3.86 -13.10
C LYS A 123 -10.33 -3.38 -12.55
N PRO A 124 -10.56 -2.07 -12.46
CA PRO A 124 -11.88 -1.56 -12.12
C PRO A 124 -12.89 -1.75 -13.25
N HIS A 125 -14.13 -2.08 -12.87
CA HIS A 125 -15.30 -2.06 -13.75
C HIS A 125 -16.09 -0.74 -13.60
N GLU A 126 -17.03 -0.51 -14.52
CA GLU A 126 -17.90 0.67 -14.50
C GLU A 126 -18.78 0.75 -13.24
N ASP A 127 -19.12 -0.40 -12.65
CA ASP A 127 -19.88 -0.49 -11.40
C ASP A 127 -18.99 -0.39 -10.14
N PHE A 128 -17.71 -0.05 -10.31
CA PHE A 128 -16.67 0.06 -9.30
C PHE A 128 -16.26 -1.27 -8.62
N THR A 129 -16.74 -2.42 -9.08
CA THR A 129 -16.15 -3.71 -8.68
C THR A 129 -14.73 -3.86 -9.25
N LEU A 130 -13.90 -4.67 -8.60
CA LEU A 130 -12.52 -4.92 -9.03
C LEU A 130 -12.35 -6.37 -9.47
N GLU A 131 -11.83 -6.56 -10.69
CA GLU A 131 -11.51 -7.87 -11.24
C GLU A 131 -10.00 -8.14 -11.13
N GLN A 132 -9.62 -9.30 -10.62
CA GLN A 132 -8.22 -9.72 -10.60
C GLN A 132 -7.74 -10.13 -11.99
N GLN A 133 -6.81 -9.37 -12.55
CA GLN A 133 -6.14 -9.65 -13.82
C GLN A 133 -4.90 -10.53 -13.65
N ASP A 134 -4.22 -10.39 -12.51
CA ASP A 134 -3.00 -11.14 -12.21
C ASP A 134 -2.76 -11.22 -10.69
N TYR A 135 -1.95 -12.19 -10.27
CA TYR A 135 -1.49 -12.37 -8.89
C TYR A 135 -0.02 -12.75 -8.87
N ILE A 136 0.82 -11.82 -8.45
CA ILE A 136 2.27 -11.93 -8.57
C ILE A 136 2.86 -12.21 -7.18
N LYS A 137 3.44 -13.39 -7.00
CA LYS A 137 4.13 -13.75 -5.76
C LYS A 137 5.50 -13.08 -5.67
N LEU A 138 5.83 -12.68 -4.46
CA LEU A 138 7.09 -12.08 -4.05
C LEU A 138 7.72 -12.93 -2.94
N ASP A 139 9.01 -12.72 -2.72
CA ASP A 139 9.86 -13.37 -1.72
C ASP A 139 9.96 -12.57 -0.41
N PHE A 140 9.17 -11.51 -0.26
CA PHE A 140 9.18 -10.59 0.90
C PHE A 140 7.77 -10.08 1.20
N PHE A 141 7.55 -9.52 2.39
CA PHE A 141 6.27 -8.88 2.71
C PHE A 141 6.31 -7.45 2.17
N ASN A 142 5.58 -7.23 1.08
CA ASN A 142 5.43 -5.94 0.45
C ASN A 142 4.38 -5.07 1.17
N ASP A 143 4.60 -3.76 1.14
CA ASP A 143 3.77 -2.78 1.83
C ASP A 143 3.15 -1.85 0.76
N ASN A 144 3.37 -0.54 0.79
CA ASN A 144 2.69 0.39 -0.11
C ASN A 144 3.33 0.50 -1.50
N PRO A 145 2.57 0.21 -2.59
CA PRO A 145 2.99 0.54 -3.94
C PRO A 145 2.88 2.05 -4.20
N SER A 146 3.69 2.55 -5.12
CA SER A 146 3.56 3.89 -5.69
C SER A 146 3.69 3.83 -7.21
N TYR A 147 3.09 4.80 -7.90
CA TYR A 147 3.10 4.87 -9.36
C TYR A 147 3.99 6.03 -9.83
N ASP A 148 4.86 5.75 -10.79
CA ASP A 148 5.63 6.78 -11.48
C ASP A 148 4.95 7.17 -12.80
N PRO A 149 4.34 8.36 -12.90
CA PRO A 149 3.64 8.79 -14.09
C PRO A 149 4.56 9.09 -15.29
N ALA A 150 5.87 9.21 -15.08
CA ALA A 150 6.82 9.49 -16.18
C ALA A 150 7.14 8.25 -17.01
N THR A 151 7.24 7.08 -16.37
CA THR A 151 7.55 5.81 -17.05
C THR A 151 6.35 4.87 -17.13
N GLY A 152 5.38 5.02 -16.22
CA GLY A 152 4.28 4.09 -16.07
C GLY A 152 4.60 2.89 -15.19
N ASP A 153 5.71 2.93 -14.46
CA ASP A 153 6.17 1.87 -13.58
C ASP A 153 5.55 1.99 -12.18
N PHE A 154 5.52 0.87 -11.46
CA PHE A 154 5.15 0.85 -10.04
C PHE A 154 6.35 0.49 -9.19
N PHE A 155 6.51 1.17 -8.06
CA PHE A 155 7.56 0.89 -7.08
C PHE A 155 6.94 0.35 -5.82
N ILE A 156 7.52 -0.69 -5.24
CA ILE A 156 7.02 -1.28 -3.99
C ILE A 156 8.20 -1.55 -3.07
N THR A 157 8.06 -1.19 -1.80
CA THR A 157 9.02 -1.55 -0.76
C THR A 157 8.40 -2.51 0.25
N GLY A 158 9.23 -3.13 1.07
CA GLY A 158 8.78 -3.97 2.17
C GLY A 158 9.92 -4.73 2.83
N HIS A 159 9.58 -5.79 3.55
CA HIS A 159 10.45 -6.43 4.54
C HIS A 159 10.95 -7.79 4.07
N VAL A 160 12.27 -7.95 3.95
CA VAL A 160 12.90 -9.21 3.50
C VAL A 160 13.06 -10.24 4.62
N GLN A 161 12.93 -9.83 5.88
CA GLN A 161 12.88 -10.73 7.05
C GLN A 161 11.60 -10.52 7.87
N PRO A 162 10.42 -10.78 7.28
CA PRO A 162 9.15 -10.35 7.86
C PRO A 162 8.84 -11.01 9.20
N LEU A 163 9.12 -12.31 9.35
CA LEU A 163 8.83 -13.01 10.62
C LEU A 163 9.69 -12.50 11.77
N LYS A 164 10.97 -12.20 11.50
CA LYS A 164 11.86 -11.57 12.48
C LYS A 164 11.34 -10.18 12.84
N MET A 165 10.94 -9.39 11.85
CA MET A 165 10.38 -8.06 12.09
C MET A 165 9.12 -8.12 12.97
N VAL A 166 8.16 -8.99 12.63
CA VAL A 166 6.93 -9.18 13.41
C VAL A 166 7.27 -9.59 14.84
N HIS A 167 8.18 -10.53 15.04
CA HIS A 167 8.63 -10.93 16.38
C HIS A 167 9.26 -9.75 17.14
N ASP A 168 10.14 -9.00 16.50
CA ASP A 168 10.89 -7.91 17.14
C ASP A 168 9.98 -6.73 17.52
N VAL A 169 9.03 -6.36 16.66
CA VAL A 169 8.02 -5.31 16.94
C VAL A 169 7.15 -5.65 18.15
N HIS A 170 6.84 -6.94 18.36
CA HIS A 170 6.04 -7.40 19.50
C HIS A 170 6.87 -7.69 20.77
N THR A 171 8.19 -7.48 20.73
CA THR A 171 9.07 -7.70 21.88
C THR A 171 9.35 -6.38 22.61
N PRO A 172 8.83 -6.16 23.84
CA PRO A 172 9.03 -4.91 24.57
C PRO A 172 10.51 -4.56 24.75
N GLY A 173 10.87 -3.30 24.45
CA GLY A 173 12.23 -2.78 24.62
C GLY A 173 13.26 -3.25 23.57
N LYS A 174 12.85 -4.05 22.58
CA LYS A 174 13.75 -4.52 21.52
C LYS A 174 13.86 -3.49 20.39
N SER A 175 15.08 -3.18 19.98
CA SER A 175 15.33 -2.39 18.78
C SER A 175 14.93 -3.18 17.54
N VAL A 176 14.17 -2.55 16.64
CA VAL A 176 13.71 -3.17 15.39
C VAL A 176 14.67 -2.81 14.27
N VAL A 177 15.37 -3.83 13.77
CA VAL A 177 16.10 -3.76 12.49
C VAL A 177 15.33 -4.59 11.49
N GLY A 178 14.70 -3.92 10.53
CA GLY A 178 13.89 -4.51 9.48
C GLY A 178 14.55 -4.31 8.12
N PRO A 179 15.44 -5.22 7.69
CA PRO A 179 15.99 -5.22 6.33
C PRO A 179 14.88 -5.05 5.29
N SER A 180 15.12 -4.14 4.35
CA SER A 180 14.10 -3.71 3.39
C SER A 180 14.62 -3.74 1.97
N LYS A 181 13.72 -3.90 1.01
CA LYS A 181 14.06 -3.75 -0.40
C LYS A 181 13.00 -2.98 -1.16
N VAL A 182 13.42 -2.30 -2.22
CA VAL A 182 12.58 -1.63 -3.19
C VAL A 182 12.67 -2.40 -4.50
N ILE A 183 11.51 -2.74 -5.06
CA ILE A 183 11.38 -3.35 -6.38
C ILE A 183 10.59 -2.43 -7.31
N LYS A 184 10.81 -2.59 -8.61
CA LYS A 184 10.12 -1.88 -9.68
C LYS A 184 9.41 -2.89 -10.56
N PHE A 185 8.10 -2.69 -10.77
CA PHE A 185 7.31 -3.36 -11.79
C PHE A 185 7.22 -2.48 -13.02
N HIS A 186 7.56 -3.05 -14.17
CA HIS A 186 7.39 -2.40 -15.47
C HIS A 186 6.71 -3.36 -16.44
N LYS A 187 5.93 -2.83 -17.39
CA LYS A 187 5.20 -3.67 -18.34
C LYS A 187 6.17 -4.48 -19.19
N ASN A 188 5.89 -5.77 -19.35
CA ASN A 188 6.63 -6.61 -20.28
C ASN A 188 6.20 -6.24 -21.72
N PRO A 189 7.13 -5.85 -22.61
CA PRO A 189 6.80 -5.57 -24.01
C PRO A 189 6.46 -6.85 -24.80
N GLU A 190 6.81 -8.02 -24.29
CA GLU A 190 6.51 -9.30 -24.92
C GLU A 190 5.00 -9.63 -24.81
N THR A 191 4.37 -9.86 -25.96
CA THR A 191 2.93 -10.17 -26.05
C THR A 191 2.66 -11.65 -26.29
N LEU A 192 3.67 -12.52 -26.13
CA LEU A 192 3.48 -13.95 -26.31
C LEU A 192 2.57 -14.52 -25.23
N ALA A 193 1.74 -15.49 -25.62
CA ALA A 193 0.88 -16.19 -24.68
C ALA A 193 1.73 -16.89 -23.60
N GLY A 194 1.48 -16.54 -22.33
CA GLY A 194 2.21 -17.09 -21.19
C GLY A 194 3.39 -16.25 -20.70
N ALA A 195 3.78 -15.19 -21.41
CA ALA A 195 4.76 -14.23 -20.88
C ALA A 195 4.16 -13.48 -19.68
N PRO A 196 4.95 -13.19 -18.62
CA PRO A 196 4.47 -12.42 -17.48
C PRO A 196 4.11 -11.01 -17.95
N ARG A 197 3.00 -10.45 -17.45
CA ARG A 197 2.54 -9.10 -17.83
C ARG A 197 3.50 -8.00 -17.35
N TYR A 198 4.21 -8.25 -16.25
CA TYR A 198 5.16 -7.34 -15.66
C TYR A 198 6.50 -8.03 -15.44
N LEU A 199 7.57 -7.29 -15.69
CA LEU A 199 8.92 -7.62 -15.27
C LEU A 199 9.21 -6.91 -13.95
N ILE A 200 10.03 -7.54 -13.11
CA ILE A 200 10.33 -7.06 -11.76
C ILE A 200 11.84 -6.90 -11.61
N ASP A 201 12.27 -5.66 -11.36
CA ASP A 201 13.66 -5.35 -11.06
C ASP A 201 13.82 -5.03 -9.57
N THR A 202 14.97 -5.43 -9.02
CA THR A 202 15.36 -4.94 -7.69
C THR A 202 16.10 -3.62 -7.85
N VAL A 203 15.55 -2.57 -7.22
CA VAL A 203 16.10 -1.20 -7.28
C VAL A 203 17.09 -0.96 -6.14
N LEU A 204 16.76 -1.45 -4.95
CA LEU A 204 17.56 -1.29 -3.74
C LEU A 204 17.30 -2.45 -2.78
N VAL A 205 18.35 -2.96 -2.15
CA VAL A 205 18.26 -3.86 -1.00
C VAL A 205 19.16 -3.30 0.08
N ASP A 206 18.66 -3.26 1.31
CA ASP A 206 19.40 -2.79 2.46
C ASP A 206 19.15 -3.71 3.67
N ASP A 207 20.19 -3.89 4.47
CA ASP A 207 20.17 -4.78 5.64
C ASP A 207 19.56 -4.12 6.90
N GLY A 208 18.96 -2.94 6.75
CA GLY A 208 18.35 -2.17 7.83
C GLY A 208 19.23 -1.02 8.33
N HIS A 209 20.48 -0.88 7.86
CA HIS A 209 21.35 0.22 8.24
C HIS A 209 21.07 1.52 7.48
N LEU A 210 20.55 1.47 6.25
CA LEU A 210 20.05 2.64 5.52
C LEU A 210 18.53 2.75 5.65
N ILE A 211 17.81 1.67 5.33
CA ILE A 211 16.35 1.58 5.32
C ILE A 211 15.92 0.46 6.24
N SER A 212 15.40 0.82 7.42
CA SER A 212 14.77 -0.13 8.34
C SER A 212 13.25 0.02 8.26
N THR A 213 12.52 -1.09 8.09
CA THR A 213 11.05 -1.13 8.07
C THR A 213 10.44 -0.24 6.98
N GLY A 214 11.00 -0.27 5.77
CA GLY A 214 10.52 0.52 4.65
C GLY A 214 9.10 0.12 4.23
N THR A 215 8.20 1.10 4.10
CA THR A 215 6.78 0.89 3.81
C THR A 215 6.31 1.49 2.49
N VAL A 216 6.89 2.61 2.04
CA VAL A 216 6.61 3.18 0.72
C VAL A 216 7.90 3.66 0.07
N ALA A 217 8.04 3.48 -1.24
CA ALA A 217 9.11 4.09 -2.03
C ALA A 217 8.48 4.88 -3.19
N ALA A 218 8.84 6.16 -3.33
CA ALA A 218 8.30 7.04 -4.36
C ALA A 218 9.41 7.78 -5.12
N ILE A 219 9.23 7.93 -6.43
CA ILE A 219 10.19 8.58 -7.33
C ILE A 219 9.77 10.03 -7.60
N ASP A 220 10.65 10.98 -7.28
CA ASP A 220 10.56 12.38 -7.73
C ASP A 220 11.61 12.63 -8.81
N ARG A 221 11.24 12.37 -10.07
CA ARG A 221 12.14 12.58 -11.22
C ARG A 221 12.55 14.04 -11.39
N LYS A 222 11.70 15.00 -11.03
CA LYS A 222 12.02 16.44 -11.15
C LYS A 222 13.18 16.82 -10.23
N ARG A 223 13.27 16.19 -9.05
CA ARG A 223 14.35 16.40 -8.08
C ARG A 223 15.46 15.35 -8.17
N GLY A 224 15.31 14.35 -9.05
CA GLY A 224 16.28 13.27 -9.22
C GLY A 224 16.42 12.38 -7.99
N VAL A 225 15.37 12.20 -7.18
CA VAL A 225 15.44 11.42 -5.94
C VAL A 225 14.35 10.37 -5.80
N MET A 226 14.69 9.31 -5.06
CA MET A 226 13.75 8.36 -4.47
C MET A 226 13.61 8.68 -2.98
N LEU A 227 12.37 8.68 -2.50
CA LEU A 227 12.03 8.82 -1.09
C LEU A 227 11.50 7.49 -0.57
N VAL A 228 12.03 7.01 0.56
CA VAL A 228 11.56 5.78 1.21
C VAL A 228 11.08 6.08 2.61
N GLY A 229 9.79 5.86 2.84
CA GLY A 229 9.14 5.98 4.15
C GLY A 229 9.27 4.72 4.98
N THR A 230 9.18 4.85 6.31
CA THR A 230 9.36 3.75 7.27
C THR A 230 8.28 3.76 8.34
N ALA A 231 7.89 2.61 8.87
CA ALA A 231 6.86 2.52 9.91
C ALA A 231 7.40 2.65 11.34
N VAL A 232 8.49 1.95 11.67
CA VAL A 232 8.95 1.77 13.07
C VAL A 232 10.33 2.40 13.29
N SER A 233 11.01 2.84 12.23
CA SER A 233 12.31 3.46 12.36
C SER A 233 12.22 4.88 12.94
N ASP A 234 13.08 5.15 13.91
CA ASP A 234 13.32 6.47 14.50
C ASP A 234 14.12 7.42 13.58
N ARG A 235 14.63 6.89 12.45
CA ARG A 235 15.47 7.65 11.51
C ARG A 235 14.67 8.49 10.51
N GLY A 236 13.36 8.34 10.47
CA GLY A 236 12.47 9.10 9.59
C GLY A 236 12.53 8.63 8.13
N LEU A 237 12.52 9.59 7.21
CA LEU A 237 12.47 9.35 5.75
C LEU A 237 13.88 9.21 5.18
N VAL A 238 14.10 8.21 4.34
CA VAL A 238 15.34 8.08 3.56
C VAL A 238 15.19 8.79 2.21
N ARG A 239 16.16 9.63 1.85
CA ARG A 239 16.22 10.32 0.55
C ARG A 239 17.50 9.92 -0.18
N CYS A 240 17.35 9.21 -1.29
CA CYS A 240 18.46 8.75 -2.14
C CYS A 240 18.36 9.38 -3.53
N PRO A 241 19.47 9.54 -4.27
CA PRO A 241 19.41 9.70 -5.72
C PRO A 241 18.62 8.54 -6.34
N ILE A 242 17.91 8.78 -7.44
CA ILE A 242 17.25 7.70 -8.19
C ILE A 242 18.33 6.70 -8.63
N PRO A 243 18.25 5.41 -8.22
CA PRO A 243 19.24 4.42 -8.62
C PRO A 243 19.27 4.22 -10.13
N GLN A 244 20.43 3.85 -10.68
CA GLN A 244 20.55 3.58 -12.11
C GLN A 244 19.62 2.41 -12.49
N GLY A 245 18.70 2.66 -13.42
CA GLY A 245 17.68 1.69 -13.84
C GLY A 245 16.32 1.84 -13.16
N ALA A 246 16.13 2.81 -12.25
CA ALA A 246 14.83 3.21 -11.72
C ALA A 246 14.12 4.25 -12.59
#